data_AF-N1QAP5-F1
#
_entry.id   AF-N1QAP5-F1
#
_cell.length_a   1.000
_cell.length_b   1.000
_cell.length_c   1.000
_cell.angle_alpha   90.00
_cell.angle_beta   90.00
_cell.angle_gamma   90.00
#
_symmetry.space_group_name_H-M   'P 1'
#
loop_
_entity.id
_entity.type
_entity.pdbx_description
1 polymer ?
#
loop_
_entity_poly.entity_id
_entity_poly.type
_entity_poly.pdbx_seq_one_letter_code
_entity_poly.pdbx_strand_id
1 'polypeptide(L)'
;MSSAVMNDILSHKHAAYFNAAVRDKDVPGYSDIVLQPQHLKAIRSAITAGTHAIKAASAAMDDPSDPTTGTIELERTADVIPPKAIVNGAQLEKELYRMFANAYMFNPGEDGMALSTKEMFEDVEAKMSEWRGTERLAGVEEEEDGKGKRRKV
;
A
#
# COMPACT_ATOMS: atom_id res chain seq x y z
N MET A 1 -9.24 -3.24 -0.82
CA MET A 1 -8.47 -2.80 0.36
C MET A 1 -7.65 -1.51 0.16
N SER A 2 -7.68 -0.79 -0.98
CA SER A 2 -6.74 0.35 -1.16
C SER A 2 -7.15 1.46 -2.14
N SER A 3 -8.33 1.37 -2.78
CA SER A 3 -8.74 2.34 -3.80
C SER A 3 -9.00 3.74 -3.24
N ALA A 4 -9.62 3.85 -2.06
CA ALA A 4 -9.93 5.13 -1.42
C ALA A 4 -8.64 5.88 -1.01
N VAL A 5 -7.80 5.25 -0.19
CA VAL A 5 -6.50 5.80 0.22
C VAL A 5 -5.65 6.20 -0.99
N MET A 6 -5.60 5.37 -2.03
CA MET A 6 -4.84 5.70 -3.23
C MET A 6 -5.40 6.91 -3.98
N ASN A 7 -6.73 7.07 -4.03
CA ASN A 7 -7.35 8.24 -4.65
C ASN A 7 -7.06 9.53 -3.86
N ASP A 8 -7.06 9.45 -2.54
CA ASP A 8 -6.71 10.57 -1.65
C ASP A 8 -5.24 10.97 -1.74
N ILE A 9 -4.36 10.01 -2.01
CA ILE A 9 -2.94 10.28 -2.28
C ILE A 9 -2.80 10.96 -3.66
N LEU A 10 -3.55 10.51 -4.66
CA LEU A 10 -3.49 11.06 -6.02
C LEU A 10 -4.09 12.46 -6.15
N SER A 11 -5.02 12.84 -5.25
CA SER A 11 -5.57 14.18 -5.19
C SER A 11 -4.67 15.19 -4.47
N HIS A 12 -3.57 14.74 -3.87
CA HIS A 12 -2.62 15.61 -3.20
C HIS A 12 -1.94 16.57 -4.19
N LYS A 13 -1.73 17.83 -3.77
CA LYS A 13 -1.16 18.91 -4.60
C LYS A 13 0.18 18.56 -5.26
N HIS A 14 1.00 17.73 -4.60
CA HIS A 14 2.32 17.30 -5.07
C HIS A 14 2.32 15.91 -5.74
N ALA A 15 1.17 15.24 -5.86
CA ALA A 15 1.10 13.86 -6.37
C ALA A 15 1.65 13.70 -7.79
N ALA A 16 1.57 14.75 -8.61
CA ALA A 16 2.05 14.75 -9.98
C ALA A 16 3.54 14.39 -10.09
N TYR A 17 4.38 14.83 -9.14
CA TYR A 17 5.82 14.53 -9.13
C TYR A 17 6.11 13.03 -8.96
N PHE A 18 5.22 12.30 -8.30
CA PHE A 18 5.41 10.91 -7.92
C PHE A 18 4.65 9.93 -8.81
N ASN A 19 3.97 10.43 -9.85
CA ASN A 19 3.02 9.62 -10.61
C ASN A 19 3.71 8.58 -11.52
N ALA A 20 4.84 8.96 -12.12
CA ALA A 20 5.56 8.17 -13.13
C ALA A 20 6.99 7.85 -12.70
N ALA A 21 7.56 6.81 -13.31
CA ALA A 21 8.94 6.42 -13.09
C ALA A 21 9.90 7.55 -13.49
N VAL A 22 10.89 7.81 -12.63
CA VAL A 22 12.03 8.67 -12.95
C VAL A 22 12.90 7.95 -13.96
N ARG A 23 13.27 8.64 -15.03
CA ARG A 23 14.11 8.08 -16.11
C ARG A 23 15.48 8.73 -16.03
N ASP A 24 16.53 7.93 -16.07
CA ASP A 24 17.93 8.43 -16.06
C ASP A 24 18.22 9.45 -17.16
N LYS A 25 17.55 9.36 -18.31
CA LYS A 25 17.72 10.34 -19.38
C LYS A 25 17.24 11.74 -19.01
N ASP A 26 16.24 11.84 -18.13
CA ASP A 26 15.68 13.12 -17.67
C ASP A 26 16.39 13.57 -16.39
N VAL A 27 16.90 12.61 -15.61
CA VAL A 27 17.58 12.82 -14.33
C VAL A 27 18.86 11.96 -14.30
N PRO A 28 19.98 12.44 -14.89
CA PRO A 28 21.22 11.69 -14.95
C PRO A 28 21.75 11.31 -13.56
N GLY A 29 22.21 10.07 -13.40
CA GLY A 29 22.72 9.53 -12.13
C GLY A 29 21.66 9.05 -11.15
N TYR A 30 20.36 9.06 -11.52
CA TYR A 30 19.29 8.58 -10.65
C TYR A 30 19.45 7.09 -10.30
N SER A 31 19.67 6.22 -11.29
CA SER A 31 19.83 4.78 -11.06
C SER A 31 21.12 4.40 -10.32
N ASP A 32 22.11 5.30 -10.24
CA ASP A 32 23.34 5.07 -9.46
C ASP A 32 23.12 5.26 -7.95
N ILE A 33 22.12 6.05 -7.57
CA ILE A 33 21.78 6.37 -6.17
C ILE A 33 20.57 5.55 -5.71
N VAL A 34 19.53 5.45 -6.53
CA VAL A 34 18.25 4.81 -6.19
C VAL A 34 18.18 3.42 -6.80
N LEU A 35 18.46 2.41 -5.96
CA LEU A 35 18.51 1.00 -6.39
C LEU A 35 17.13 0.37 -6.62
N GLN A 36 16.08 0.88 -5.94
CA GLN A 36 14.71 0.37 -6.05
C GLN A 36 13.74 1.52 -6.33
N PRO A 37 13.67 2.01 -7.59
CA PRO A 37 12.73 3.06 -7.97
C PRO A 37 11.28 2.67 -7.70
N GLN A 38 10.46 3.64 -7.32
CA GLN A 38 9.04 3.43 -7.06
C GLN A 38 8.24 4.70 -7.38
N HIS A 39 6.98 4.53 -7.81
CA HIS A 39 6.07 5.63 -8.17
C HIS A 39 4.59 5.20 -8.05
N LEU A 40 3.67 6.15 -7.94
CA LEU A 40 2.25 5.90 -7.64
C LEU A 40 1.56 4.98 -8.65
N LYS A 41 1.88 5.10 -9.94
CA LYS A 41 1.32 4.20 -10.98
C LYS A 41 1.77 2.75 -10.82
N ALA A 42 3.02 2.50 -10.41
CA ALA A 42 3.50 1.15 -10.13
C ALA A 42 2.87 0.58 -8.86
N ILE A 43 2.75 1.37 -7.79
CA ILE A 43 2.04 0.99 -6.56
C ILE A 43 0.58 0.59 -6.87
N ARG A 44 -0.14 1.39 -7.67
CA ARG A 44 -1.51 1.06 -8.09
C ARG A 44 -1.57 -0.23 -8.88
N SER A 45 -0.60 -0.49 -9.76
CA SER A 45 -0.52 -1.76 -10.50
C SER A 45 -0.29 -2.95 -9.57
N ALA A 46 0.60 -2.81 -8.58
CA ALA A 46 0.90 -3.84 -7.60
C ALA A 46 -0.29 -4.16 -6.69
N ILE A 47 -1.06 -3.14 -6.29
CA ILE A 47 -2.36 -3.31 -5.60
C ILE A 47 -3.30 -4.20 -6.42
N THR A 48 -3.44 -3.90 -7.71
CA THR A 48 -4.34 -4.66 -8.60
C THR A 48 -3.87 -6.10 -8.70
N ALA A 49 -2.57 -6.33 -8.90
CA ALA A 49 -1.98 -7.67 -8.92
C ALA A 49 -2.22 -8.44 -7.60
N GLY A 50 -2.02 -7.78 -6.45
CA GLY A 50 -2.28 -8.39 -5.15
C GLY A 50 -3.77 -8.73 -4.94
N THR A 51 -4.68 -7.85 -5.39
CA THR A 51 -6.13 -8.12 -5.36
C THR A 51 -6.48 -9.36 -6.21
N HIS A 52 -5.85 -9.52 -7.37
CA HIS A 52 -6.03 -10.72 -8.20
C HIS A 52 -5.49 -11.98 -7.54
N ALA A 53 -4.32 -11.90 -6.88
CA ALA A 53 -3.74 -13.03 -6.15
C ALA A 53 -4.65 -13.47 -4.99
N ILE A 54 -5.16 -12.51 -4.20
CA ILE A 54 -6.13 -12.78 -3.12
C ILE A 54 -7.38 -13.46 -3.68
N LYS A 55 -7.97 -12.92 -4.75
CA LYS A 55 -9.16 -13.51 -5.38
C LYS A 55 -8.92 -14.93 -5.89
N ALA A 56 -7.77 -15.19 -6.49
CA ALA A 56 -7.41 -16.52 -6.97
C ALA A 56 -7.26 -17.52 -5.83
N ALA A 57 -6.62 -17.11 -4.72
CA ALA A 57 -6.50 -17.93 -3.52
C ALA A 57 -7.86 -18.21 -2.88
N SER A 58 -8.74 -17.20 -2.75
CA SER A 58 -10.11 -17.40 -2.24
C SER A 58 -10.92 -18.39 -3.09
N ALA A 59 -10.75 -18.37 -4.41
CA ALA A 59 -11.46 -19.27 -5.32
C ALA A 59 -10.94 -20.72 -5.26
N ALA A 60 -9.72 -20.93 -4.76
CA ALA A 60 -9.12 -22.25 -4.58
C ALA A 60 -9.45 -22.89 -3.22
N MET A 61 -10.10 -22.16 -2.31
CA MET A 61 -10.57 -22.70 -1.04
C MET A 61 -11.88 -23.48 -1.26
N ASP A 62 -11.84 -24.80 -1.04
CA ASP A 62 -12.93 -25.74 -1.34
C ASP A 62 -14.11 -25.69 -0.36
N ASP A 63 -13.97 -25.06 0.82
CA ASP A 63 -15.01 -25.04 1.86
C ASP A 63 -15.42 -23.60 2.27
N PRO A 64 -16.58 -23.10 1.81
CA PRO A 64 -17.11 -21.80 2.19
C PRO A 64 -17.73 -21.75 3.60
N SER A 65 -17.67 -22.84 4.39
CA SER A 65 -18.32 -22.95 5.70
C SER A 65 -17.39 -22.90 6.92
N ASP A 66 -16.06 -22.79 6.72
CA ASP A 66 -15.11 -22.62 7.82
C ASP A 66 -15.11 -21.15 8.33
N PRO A 67 -15.43 -20.88 9.60
CA PRO A 67 -15.42 -19.54 10.19
C PRO A 67 -14.03 -18.91 10.37
N THR A 68 -12.94 -19.54 9.92
CA THR A 68 -11.62 -18.88 9.73
C THR A 68 -11.59 -17.90 8.53
N THR A 69 -12.73 -17.69 7.89
CA THR A 69 -13.01 -16.96 6.63
C THR A 69 -12.58 -15.48 6.56
N GLY A 70 -11.95 -14.93 7.60
CA GLY A 70 -11.43 -13.55 7.59
C GLY A 70 -10.02 -13.40 7.03
N THR A 71 -9.19 -14.46 7.07
CA THR A 71 -7.76 -14.39 6.72
C THR A 71 -7.41 -15.33 5.58
N ILE A 72 -6.89 -14.77 4.48
CA ILE A 72 -6.42 -15.52 3.32
C ILE A 72 -4.90 -15.63 3.40
N GLU A 73 -4.40 -16.86 3.56
CA GLU A 73 -2.97 -17.14 3.50
C GLU A 73 -2.53 -17.29 2.05
N LEU A 74 -1.44 -16.59 1.70
CA LEU A 74 -0.81 -16.67 0.38
C LEU A 74 0.58 -17.27 0.54
N GLU A 75 0.93 -18.22 -0.32
CA GLU A 75 2.29 -18.73 -0.41
C GLU A 75 3.24 -17.60 -0.79
N ARG A 76 4.32 -17.41 -0.03
CA ARG A 76 5.26 -16.30 -0.21
C ARG A 76 6.16 -16.50 -1.44
N THR A 77 5.61 -16.23 -2.62
CA THR A 77 6.32 -16.27 -3.90
C THR A 77 6.73 -14.86 -4.35
N ALA A 78 7.67 -14.78 -5.31
CA ALA A 78 8.16 -13.49 -5.82
C ALA A 78 7.06 -12.63 -6.46
N ASP A 79 5.96 -13.23 -6.93
CA ASP A 79 4.89 -12.53 -7.63
C ASP A 79 3.80 -11.98 -6.69
N VAL A 80 3.78 -12.43 -5.42
CA VAL A 80 2.83 -11.94 -4.40
C VAL A 80 3.48 -11.01 -3.37
N ILE A 81 4.73 -10.60 -3.59
CA ILE A 81 5.46 -9.66 -2.74
C ILE A 81 5.77 -8.33 -3.48
N PRO A 82 5.96 -7.23 -2.75
CA PRO A 82 6.37 -5.96 -3.37
C PRO A 82 7.73 -6.06 -4.07
N PRO A 83 7.94 -5.32 -5.17
CA PRO A 83 7.03 -4.31 -5.74
C PRO A 83 6.00 -4.88 -6.72
N LYS A 84 5.97 -6.20 -6.96
CA LYS A 84 5.10 -6.80 -7.98
C LYS A 84 3.63 -6.89 -7.55
N ALA A 85 3.40 -7.15 -6.26
CA ALA A 85 2.07 -7.20 -5.69
C ALA A 85 2.04 -6.58 -4.29
N ILE A 86 0.89 -5.99 -3.95
CA ILE A 86 0.58 -5.44 -2.63
C ILE A 86 -0.72 -6.09 -2.17
N VAL A 87 -0.64 -6.91 -1.13
CA VAL A 87 -1.77 -7.70 -0.61
C VAL A 87 -2.32 -7.17 0.73
N ASN A 88 -1.62 -6.25 1.39
CA ASN A 88 -2.06 -5.66 2.65
C ASN A 88 -1.54 -4.22 2.85
N GLY A 89 -2.00 -3.58 3.92
CA GLY A 89 -1.65 -2.22 4.29
C GLY A 89 -0.17 -1.98 4.59
N ALA A 90 0.47 -2.91 5.29
CA ALA A 90 1.88 -2.79 5.64
C ALA A 90 2.78 -2.79 4.38
N GLN A 91 2.42 -3.58 3.37
CA GLN A 91 3.11 -3.57 2.08
C GLN A 91 2.86 -2.26 1.30
N LEU A 92 1.64 -1.73 1.34
CA LEU A 92 1.31 -0.44 0.73
C LEU A 92 2.13 0.69 1.35
N GLU A 93 2.12 0.79 2.68
CA GLU A 93 2.88 1.79 3.44
C GLU A 93 4.36 1.73 3.10
N LYS A 94 4.95 0.53 3.10
CA LYS A 94 6.37 0.35 2.77
C LYS A 94 6.72 0.87 1.38
N GLU A 95 5.87 0.64 0.38
CA GLU A 95 6.14 1.08 -0.99
C GLU A 95 5.88 2.59 -1.18
N LEU A 96 4.93 3.18 -0.46
CA LEU A 96 4.77 4.63 -0.38
C LEU A 96 6.00 5.29 0.27
N TYR A 97 6.47 4.77 1.39
CA TYR A 97 7.63 5.31 2.08
C TYR A 97 8.91 5.14 1.28
N ARG A 98 9.06 4.03 0.56
CA ARG A 98 10.16 3.85 -0.39
C ARG A 98 10.17 4.95 -1.46
N MET A 99 9.01 5.25 -2.04
CA MET A 99 8.88 6.31 -3.05
C MET A 99 9.33 7.67 -2.50
N PHE A 100 8.90 8.04 -1.29
CA PHE A 100 9.32 9.29 -0.64
C PHE A 100 10.81 9.29 -0.24
N ALA A 101 11.29 8.19 0.34
CA ALA A 101 12.70 8.05 0.72
C ALA A 101 13.61 8.18 -0.49
N ASN A 102 13.28 7.53 -1.62
CA ASN A 102 14.03 7.66 -2.87
C ASN A 102 14.08 9.11 -3.35
N ALA A 103 12.95 9.82 -3.30
CA ALA A 103 12.88 11.22 -3.72
C ALA A 103 13.70 12.13 -2.82
N TYR A 104 13.65 11.94 -1.51
CA TYR A 104 14.40 12.73 -0.54
C TYR A 104 15.91 12.43 -0.58
N MET A 105 16.29 11.16 -0.71
CA MET A 105 17.70 10.74 -0.84
C MET A 105 18.35 11.31 -2.09
N PHE A 106 17.62 11.35 -3.22
CA PHE A 106 18.15 11.88 -4.47
C PHE A 106 18.14 13.42 -4.52
N ASN A 107 17.16 14.06 -3.86
CA ASN A 107 17.03 15.51 -3.80
C ASN A 107 17.25 16.00 -2.35
N PRO A 108 18.49 15.95 -1.81
CA PRO A 108 18.76 16.42 -0.46
C PRO A 108 18.61 17.94 -0.36
N GLY A 109 18.15 18.43 0.79
CA GLY A 109 17.96 19.86 1.04
C GLY A 109 16.68 20.16 1.82
N GLU A 110 16.29 21.43 1.86
CA GLU A 110 15.07 21.92 2.53
C GLU A 110 14.11 22.65 1.58
N ASP A 111 14.42 22.72 0.29
CA ASP A 111 13.68 23.46 -0.72
C ASP A 111 13.25 22.60 -1.91
N GLY A 112 12.43 23.19 -2.79
CA GLY A 112 11.98 22.56 -4.03
C GLY A 112 11.39 21.15 -3.81
N MET A 113 12.01 20.16 -4.45
CA MET A 113 11.55 18.77 -4.41
C MET A 113 11.66 18.15 -3.00
N ALA A 114 12.65 18.54 -2.20
CA ALA A 114 12.79 18.03 -0.83
C ALA A 114 11.59 18.46 0.03
N LEU A 115 11.22 19.75 -0.06
CA LEU A 115 10.07 20.31 0.66
C LEU A 115 8.75 19.70 0.19
N SER A 116 8.51 19.62 -1.13
CA SER A 116 7.31 18.99 -1.68
C SER A 116 7.19 17.50 -1.31
N THR A 117 8.32 16.78 -1.20
CA THR A 117 8.36 15.40 -0.72
C THR A 117 7.97 15.32 0.75
N LYS A 118 8.54 16.19 1.58
CA LYS A 118 8.26 16.22 3.02
C LYS A 118 6.80 16.54 3.32
N GLU A 119 6.26 17.59 2.70
CA GLU A 119 4.84 17.96 2.86
C GLU A 119 3.91 16.81 2.47
N MET A 120 4.16 16.16 1.32
CA MET A 120 3.34 15.03 0.89
C MET A 120 3.52 13.81 1.80
N PHE A 121 4.74 13.55 2.28
CA PHE A 121 5.01 12.45 3.20
C PHE A 121 4.22 12.62 4.51
N GLU A 122 4.25 13.80 5.13
CA GLU A 122 3.53 14.09 6.37
C GLU A 122 2.01 13.88 6.22
N ASP A 123 1.42 14.38 5.12
CA ASP A 123 0.00 14.21 4.83
C ASP A 123 -0.36 12.73 4.58
N VAL A 124 0.49 11.99 3.85
CA VAL A 124 0.24 10.57 3.57
C VAL A 124 0.45 9.71 4.81
N GLU A 125 1.45 10.00 5.64
CA GLU A 125 1.67 9.32 6.91
C GLU A 125 0.49 9.52 7.85
N ALA A 126 -0.04 10.74 7.96
CA ALA A 126 -1.24 11.01 8.74
C ALA A 126 -2.44 10.18 8.26
N LYS A 127 -2.69 10.14 6.94
CA LYS A 127 -3.75 9.33 6.33
C LYS A 127 -3.56 7.84 6.56
N MET A 128 -2.33 7.32 6.42
CA MET A 128 -2.03 5.92 6.67
C MET A 128 -2.19 5.56 8.15
N SER A 129 -1.84 6.48 9.05
CA SER A 129 -2.03 6.30 10.49
C SER A 129 -3.51 6.23 10.87
N GLU A 130 -4.32 7.16 10.36
CA GLU A 130 -5.78 7.16 10.53
C GLU A 130 -6.39 5.88 9.98
N TRP A 131 -6.03 5.51 8.75
CA TRP A 131 -6.53 4.31 8.10
C TRP A 131 -6.23 3.03 8.89
N ARG A 132 -4.99 2.87 9.40
CA ARG A 132 -4.64 1.75 10.30
C ARG A 132 -5.42 1.79 11.61
N GLY A 133 -5.75 2.98 12.11
CA GLY A 133 -6.61 3.17 13.28
C GLY A 133 -8.00 2.59 13.03
N THR A 134 -8.59 2.93 11.90
CA THR A 134 -9.91 2.47 11.49
C THR A 134 -9.95 0.96 11.20
N GLU A 135 -8.93 0.40 10.54
CA GLU A 135 -8.86 -1.07 10.31
C GLU A 135 -8.80 -1.86 11.61
N ARG A 136 -8.06 -1.38 12.61
CA ARG A 136 -8.01 -2.01 13.93
C ARG A 136 -9.35 -1.94 14.66
N LEU A 137 -10.07 -0.83 14.55
CA LEU A 137 -11.40 -0.67 15.16
C LEU A 137 -12.44 -1.56 14.47
N ALA A 138 -12.45 -1.60 13.14
CA ALA A 138 -13.36 -2.45 12.37
C ALA A 138 -13.15 -3.94 12.66
N GLY A 139 -11.89 -4.40 12.79
CA GLY A 139 -11.60 -5.78 13.17
C GLY A 139 -12.05 -6.14 14.60
N VAL A 140 -12.12 -5.17 15.51
CA VAL A 140 -12.63 -5.36 16.88
C VAL A 140 -14.16 -5.42 16.90
N GLU A 141 -14.84 -4.60 16.09
CA GLU A 141 -16.30 -4.63 15.96
C GLU A 141 -16.80 -5.95 15.32
N GLU A 142 -16.10 -6.48 14.32
CA GLU A 142 -16.43 -7.79 13.72
C GLU A 142 -16.23 -8.97 14.70
N GLU A 143 -15.24 -8.90 15.61
CA GLU A 143 -15.06 -9.92 16.66
C GLU A 143 -16.15 -9.89 17.75
N GLU A 144 -16.67 -8.72 18.11
CA GLU A 144 -17.73 -8.60 19.13
C GLU A 144 -19.08 -9.12 18.61
N ASP A 145 -19.42 -8.87 17.35
CA ASP A 145 -20.71 -9.29 16.75
C ASP A 145 -20.79 -10.82 16.53
N GLY A 146 -19.63 -11.49 16.37
CA GLY A 146 -19.53 -12.95 16.23
C GLY A 146 -19.82 -13.76 17.50
N LYS A 147 -19.79 -13.14 18.69
CA LYS A 147 -19.93 -13.83 19.99
C LYS A 147 -21.39 -13.97 20.49
N GLY A 148 -22.36 -13.40 19.77
CA GLY A 148 -23.72 -13.14 20.31
C GLY A 148 -24.82 -14.20 20.16
N LYS A 149 -24.60 -15.38 19.56
CA LYS A 149 -25.70 -16.35 19.30
C LYS A 149 -25.38 -17.82 19.63
N ARG A 150 -25.07 -18.13 20.89
CA ARG A 150 -25.25 -19.51 21.41
C ARG A 150 -26.68 -19.65 21.94
N ARG A 151 -27.59 -20.13 21.09
CA ARG A 151 -28.98 -20.48 21.45
C ARG A 151 -28.96 -21.58 22.51
N LYS A 152 -29.55 -21.30 23.67
CA LYS A 152 -29.79 -22.28 24.74
C LYS A 152 -30.90 -23.24 24.27
N VAL A 153 -30.58 -24.53 24.27
CA VAL A 153 -31.53 -25.64 24.07
C VAL A 153 -32.35 -25.83 25.34
#